data_AF-A0A3N5NS12-F1
#
_entry.id   AF-A0A3N5NS12-F1
#
_cell.length_a   1.000
_cell.length_b   1.000
_cell.length_c   1.000
_cell.angle_alpha   90.00
_cell.angle_beta   90.00
_cell.angle_gamma   90.00
#
_symmetry.space_group_name_H-M   'P 1'
#
loop_
_entity.id
_entity.type
_entity.pdbx_description
1 polymer ?
#
loop_
_entity_poly.entity_id
_entity_poly.type
_entity_poly.pdbx_seq_one_letter_code
_entity_poly.pdbx_strand_id
1 'polypeptide(L)'
;MFAPSRDQARRFLFDTWHKYRAGEALSALERVALDVITLHPEYHALLDNPERNSDRDYSPELGQINPFLHLHLHLAVEEQLSIDQPPG
;
A
#
# COMPACT_ATOMS: atom_id res chain seq x y z
N MET A 1 -17.86 8.81 -0.46
CA MET A 1 -16.41 8.59 -0.34
C MET A 1 -16.22 7.12 0.02
N PHE A 2 -15.65 6.32 -0.88
CA PHE A 2 -15.43 4.90 -0.64
C PHE A 2 -14.17 4.79 0.23
N ALA A 3 -14.34 4.76 1.54
CA ALA A 3 -13.23 4.50 2.45
C ALA A 3 -13.09 2.98 2.56
N PRO A 4 -12.08 2.35 1.94
CA PRO A 4 -11.90 0.91 2.06
C PRO A 4 -11.73 0.53 3.53
N SER A 5 -12.28 -0.61 3.92
CA SER A 5 -11.98 -1.16 5.25
C SER A 5 -10.48 -1.41 5.38
N ARG A 6 -9.95 -1.38 6.61
CA ARG A 6 -8.53 -1.64 6.88
C ARG A 6 -8.00 -2.89 6.15
N ASP A 7 -8.79 -3.95 6.14
CA ASP A 7 -8.38 -5.22 5.54
C ASP A 7 -8.42 -5.17 4.01
N GLN A 8 -9.33 -4.40 3.42
CA GLN A 8 -9.37 -4.17 1.96
C GLN A 8 -8.14 -3.36 1.51
N ALA A 9 -7.79 -2.32 2.26
CA ALA A 9 -6.61 -1.50 2.02
C ALA A 9 -5.32 -2.34 2.09
N ARG A 10 -5.19 -3.18 3.12
CA ARG A 10 -4.05 -4.11 3.24
C ARG A 10 -3.99 -5.10 2.08
N ARG A 11 -5.13 -5.73 1.76
CA ARG A 11 -5.22 -6.72 0.69
C ARG A 11 -4.85 -6.14 -0.66
N PHE A 12 -5.25 -4.90 -0.94
CA PHE A 12 -4.85 -4.20 -2.16
C PHE A 12 -3.33 -4.11 -2.35
N LEU A 13 -2.56 -3.80 -1.29
CA LEU A 13 -1.09 -3.75 -1.35
C LEU A 13 -0.48 -5.14 -1.58
N PHE A 14 -1.00 -6.17 -0.90
CA PHE A 14 -0.53 -7.55 -1.10
C PHE A 14 -0.83 -8.05 -2.51
N ASP A 15 -2.05 -7.84 -3.01
CA ASP A 15 -2.47 -8.28 -4.33
C ASP A 15 -1.65 -7.55 -5.41
N THR A 16 -1.41 -6.24 -5.25
CA THR A 16 -0.54 -5.46 -6.15
C THR A 16 0.87 -6.04 -6.22
N TRP A 17 1.49 -6.29 -5.06
CA TRP A 17 2.84 -6.82 -4.97
C TRP A 17 2.93 -8.24 -5.56
N HIS A 18 1.95 -9.09 -5.25
CA HIS A 18 1.85 -10.44 -5.82
C HIS A 18 1.78 -10.38 -7.35
N LYS A 19 0.87 -9.60 -7.91
CA LYS A 19 0.72 -9.45 -9.36
C LYS A 19 1.99 -8.97 -10.03
N TYR A 20 2.66 -7.98 -9.43
CA TYR A 20 3.96 -7.50 -9.92
C TYR A 20 5.00 -8.63 -9.96
N ARG A 21 5.13 -9.40 -8.87
CA ARG A 21 6.08 -10.52 -8.77
C ARG A 21 5.74 -11.67 -9.72
N ALA A 22 4.46 -11.88 -10.00
CA ALA A 22 3.97 -12.87 -10.96
C ALA A 22 4.05 -12.41 -12.42
N GLY A 23 4.38 -11.15 -12.69
CA GLY A 23 4.38 -10.58 -14.04
C GLY A 23 2.99 -10.39 -14.63
N GLU A 24 1.96 -10.29 -13.78
CA GLU A 24 0.57 -10.09 -14.19
C GLU A 24 0.30 -8.63 -14.57
N ALA A 25 -0.77 -8.42 -15.35
CA ALA A 25 -1.19 -7.07 -15.72
C ALA A 25 -1.70 -6.29 -14.50
N LEU A 26 -1.15 -5.09 -14.32
CA LEU A 26 -1.55 -4.14 -13.28
C LEU A 26 -2.50 -3.09 -13.84
N SER A 27 -3.58 -2.82 -13.10
CA SER A 27 -4.46 -1.67 -13.31
C SER A 27 -3.72 -0.34 -13.09
N ALA A 28 -4.33 0.78 -13.47
CA ALA A 28 -3.73 2.10 -13.27
C ALA A 28 -3.44 2.37 -11.79
N LEU A 29 -4.38 2.04 -10.89
CA LEU A 29 -4.20 2.23 -9.46
C LEU A 29 -3.10 1.33 -8.88
N GLU A 30 -3.03 0.07 -9.34
CA GLU A 30 -1.97 -0.86 -8.92
C GLU A 30 -0.58 -0.42 -9.40
N ARG A 31 -0.48 0.30 -10.52
CA ARG A 31 0.81 0.89 -10.97
C ARG A 31 1.28 1.98 -10.03
N VAL A 32 0.39 2.90 -9.65
CA VAL A 32 0.72 3.95 -8.66
C VAL A 32 1.11 3.31 -7.32
N ALA A 33 0.38 2.28 -6.88
CA ALA A 33 0.72 1.54 -5.68
C ALA A 33 2.07 0.81 -5.79
N LEU A 34 2.38 0.23 -6.94
CA LEU A 34 3.68 -0.39 -7.19
C LEU A 34 4.81 0.64 -7.10
N ASP A 35 4.66 1.82 -7.71
CA ASP A 35 5.67 2.88 -7.66
C ASP A 35 5.98 3.24 -6.20
N VAL A 36 4.94 3.47 -5.39
CA VAL A 36 5.09 3.68 -3.94
C VAL A 36 5.78 2.49 -3.26
N ILE A 37 5.35 1.25 -3.50
CA ILE A 37 5.97 0.06 -2.88
C ILE A 37 7.45 -0.06 -3.25
N THR A 38 7.83 0.22 -4.49
CA THR A 38 9.23 0.12 -4.95
C THR A 38 10.15 1.14 -4.28
N LEU A 39 9.62 2.28 -3.85
CA LEU A 39 10.36 3.28 -3.06
C LEU A 39 10.62 2.84 -1.61
N HIS A 40 9.93 1.78 -1.14
CA HIS A 40 10.02 1.27 0.24
C HIS A 40 10.50 -0.19 0.29
N PRO A 41 11.79 -0.47 -0.02
CA PRO A 41 12.35 -1.83 0.06
C PRO A 41 12.24 -2.46 1.45
N GLU A 42 12.16 -1.67 2.52
CA GLU A 42 11.97 -2.12 3.89
C GLU A 42 10.67 -2.92 4.10
N TYR A 43 9.66 -2.74 3.23
CA TYR A 43 8.37 -3.42 3.34
C TYR A 43 8.19 -4.56 2.34
N HIS A 44 9.14 -4.80 1.42
CA HIS A 44 9.03 -5.89 0.44
C HIS A 44 8.92 -7.27 1.10
N ALA A 45 9.75 -7.53 2.12
CA ALA A 45 9.70 -8.80 2.87
C ALA A 45 8.38 -9.01 3.63
N LEU A 46 7.74 -7.91 4.05
CA LEU A 46 6.42 -7.94 4.66
C LEU A 46 5.35 -8.31 3.63
N LEU A 47 5.41 -7.68 2.45
CA LEU A 47 4.47 -7.91 1.34
C LEU A 47 4.63 -9.30 0.70
N ASP A 48 5.84 -9.88 0.75
CA ASP A 48 6.11 -11.26 0.31
C ASP A 48 5.44 -12.33 1.21
N ASN A 49 4.96 -11.96 2.41
CA ASN A 49 4.39 -12.89 3.37
C ASN A 49 3.00 -12.45 3.86
N PRO A 50 1.97 -12.43 2.99
CA PRO A 50 0.63 -11.96 3.33
C PRO A 50 0.02 -12.73 4.50
N GLU A 51 0.10 -14.06 4.53
CA GLU A 51 -0.50 -14.89 5.58
C GLU A 51 -0.02 -14.55 7.00
N ARG A 52 1.22 -14.06 7.12
CA ARG A 52 1.81 -13.72 8.42
C ARG A 52 1.55 -12.27 8.83
N ASN A 53 1.28 -11.39 7.86
CA ASN A 53 1.27 -9.94 8.07
C ASN A 53 -0.09 -9.29 7.84
N SER A 54 -1.06 -9.97 7.22
CA SER A 54 -2.41 -9.47 6.95
C SER A 54 -3.12 -9.01 8.22
N ASP A 55 -3.07 -9.84 9.26
CA ASP A 55 -3.81 -9.65 10.51
C ASP A 55 -2.93 -9.14 11.65
N ARG A 56 -1.65 -8.85 11.35
CA ARG A 56 -0.73 -8.32 12.35
C ARG A 56 -1.21 -6.94 12.82
N ASP A 57 -1.19 -6.77 14.14
CA ASP A 57 -1.48 -5.49 14.75
C ASP A 57 -0.20 -4.65 14.87
N TYR A 58 -0.33 -3.37 14.56
CA TYR A 58 0.73 -2.38 14.60
C TYR A 58 0.26 -1.26 15.53
N SER A 59 0.26 -1.55 16.83
CA SER A 59 -0.09 -0.55 17.85
C SER A 59 1.05 0.46 18.01
N PRO A 60 0.74 1.77 18.09
CA PRO A 60 1.72 2.81 18.40
C PRO A 60 2.49 2.54 19.71
N GLU A 61 1.87 1.85 20.67
CA GLU A 61 2.45 1.51 21.97
C GLU A 61 3.67 0.59 21.85
N LEU A 62 3.77 -0.17 20.75
CA LEU A 62 4.93 -1.02 20.45
C LEU A 62 6.09 -0.25 19.80
N GLY A 63 5.95 1.07 19.61
CA GLY A 63 6.94 1.93 18.95
C GLY A 63 7.17 1.58 17.47
N GLN A 64 6.28 0.80 16.87
CA GLN A 64 6.40 0.35 15.48
C GLN A 64 5.65 1.30 14.55
N ILE A 65 6.30 1.70 13.47
CA ILE A 65 5.63 2.38 12.36
C ILE A 65 4.71 1.35 11.69
N ASN A 66 3.44 1.73 11.47
CA ASN A 66 2.50 0.89 10.74
C ASN A 66 2.82 0.99 9.23
N PRO A 67 3.33 -0.08 8.60
CA PRO A 67 3.79 -0.04 7.21
C PRO A 67 2.63 0.21 6.25
N PHE A 68 1.45 -0.34 6.53
CA PHE A 68 0.27 -0.15 5.70
C PHE A 68 -0.24 1.29 5.76
N LEU A 69 -0.24 1.89 6.94
CA LEU A 69 -0.63 3.28 7.10
C LEU A 69 0.34 4.20 6.36
N HIS A 70 1.65 3.93 6.47
CA HIS A 70 2.70 4.66 5.77
C HIS A 70 2.50 4.59 4.25
N LEU A 71 2.37 3.39 3.67
CA LEU A 71 2.18 3.22 2.23
C LEU A 71 0.88 3.87 1.71
N HIS A 72 -0.22 3.76 2.46
CA HIS A 72 -1.48 4.42 2.08
C HIS A 72 -1.42 5.94 2.17
N LEU A 73 -0.61 6.50 3.07
CA LEU A 73 -0.39 7.94 3.12
C LEU A 73 0.25 8.43 1.82
N HIS A 74 1.28 7.73 1.32
CA HIS A 74 1.88 8.08 0.02
C HIS A 74 0.88 7.94 -1.12
N LEU A 75 0.10 6.86 -1.15
CA LEU A 75 -0.94 6.66 -2.17
C LEU A 75 -1.97 7.80 -2.19
N ALA A 76 -2.42 8.26 -1.03
CA ALA A 76 -3.37 9.36 -0.95
C ALA A 76 -2.78 10.68 -1.46
N VAL A 77 -1.49 10.93 -1.22
CA VAL A 77 -0.79 12.10 -1.76
C VAL A 77 -0.63 12.01 -3.27
N GLU A 78 -0.23 10.86 -3.80
CA GLU A 78 -0.13 10.64 -5.25
C GLU A 78 -1.50 10.81 -5.94
N GLU A 79 -2.58 10.30 -5.34
CA GLU A 79 -3.94 10.48 -5.83
C GLU A 79 -4.32 11.96 -5.86
N GLN A 80 -4.07 12.70 -4.77
CA GLN A 80 -4.31 14.14 -4.66
C GLN A 80 -3.59 14.92 -5.75
N LEU A 81 -2.32 14.63 -6.01
CA LEU A 81 -1.54 15.26 -7.09
C LEU A 81 -2.11 14.91 -8.48
N SER A 82 -2.58 13.68 -8.68
CA SER A 82 -3.13 13.24 -9.98
C SER A 82 -4.42 13.95 -10.38
N ILE A 83 -5.18 14.45 -9.39
CA ILE A 83 -6.44 15.17 -9.58
C ILE A 83 -6.30 16.69 -9.35
N ASP A 84 -5.06 17.20 -9.28
CA ASP A 84 -4.76 18.61 -9.04
C ASP A 84 -5.42 19.16 -7.77
N GLN A 85 -5.20 18.46 -6.65
CA GLN A 85 -5.70 18.84 -5.32
C GLN A 85 -4.56 18.90 -4.30
N PRO A 86 -4.27 20.08 -3.69
CA PRO A 86 -4.83 21.39 -4.01
C PRO A 86 -4.38 21.87 -5.40
N PRO A 87 -5.19 22.68 -6.10
CA PRO A 87 -4.83 23.19 -7.42
C PRO A 87 -3.55 24.01 -7.37
N GLY A 88 -2.64 23.73 -8.30
CA GLY A 88 -1.34 24.39 -8.47
C GLY A 88 -1.36 25.63 -9.35
#